data_AF-A0A519MB94-F1
#
_entry.id   AF-A0A519MB94-F1
#
_cell.length_a   1.000
_cell.length_b   1.000
_cell.length_c   1.000
_cell.angle_alpha   90.00
_cell.angle_beta   90.00
_cell.angle_gamma   90.00
#
_symmetry.space_group_name_H-M   'P 1'
#
loop_
_entity.id
_entity.type
_entity.pdbx_description
1 polymer ?
#
loop_
_entity_poly.entity_id
_entity_poly.type
_entity_poly.pdbx_seq_one_letter_code
_entity_poly.pdbx_strand_id
1 'polypeptide(L)'
;SKQHQRQITVAGEVAQQIAAGDQRITGLMIESHLQEGRQDIVTGQPLAPGVSVTDACISMAQTIPVLEDLAAAVRARRARG
;
A
#
# COMPACT_ATOMS: atom_id res chain seq x y z
N SER A 1 4.14 13.23 12.11
CA SER A 1 5.20 12.30 11.66
C SER A 1 4.66 11.46 10.50
N LYS A 2 5.51 11.08 9.53
CA LYS A 2 5.14 10.18 8.42
C LYS A 2 5.16 8.72 8.92
N GLN A 3 4.11 7.94 8.65
CA GLN A 3 3.95 6.55 9.14
C GLN A 3 3.52 5.63 8.00
N HIS A 4 4.39 4.72 7.57
CA HIS A 4 4.15 3.86 6.41
C HIS A 4 3.03 2.84 6.64
N GLN A 5 2.83 2.37 7.88
CA GLN A 5 1.73 1.45 8.22
C GLN A 5 0.34 2.07 7.98
N ARG A 6 0.22 3.41 8.04
CA ARG A 6 -1.04 4.10 7.76
C ARG A 6 -1.50 3.96 6.32
N GLN A 7 -0.62 3.56 5.38
CA GLN A 7 -1.00 3.27 4.00
C GLN A 7 -2.08 2.17 3.93
N ILE A 8 -2.04 1.18 4.86
CA ILE A 8 -3.04 0.09 4.92
C ILE A 8 -4.42 0.66 5.28
N THR A 9 -4.48 1.49 6.33
CA THR A 9 -5.73 2.14 6.75
C THR A 9 -6.30 3.04 5.65
N VAL A 10 -5.45 3.87 5.04
CA VAL A 10 -5.84 4.79 3.96
C VAL A 10 -6.34 4.02 2.74
N ALA A 11 -5.66 2.94 2.34
CA ALA A 11 -6.11 2.09 1.24
C ALA A 11 -7.48 1.45 1.55
N GLY A 12 -7.71 1.01 2.78
CA GLY A 12 -9.01 0.50 3.24
C GLY A 12 -10.13 1.54 3.16
N GLU A 13 -9.88 2.78 3.58
CA GLU A 13 -10.82 3.89 3.48
C GLU A 13 -11.15 4.26 2.02
N VAL A 14 -10.14 4.23 1.14
CA VAL A 14 -10.34 4.42 -0.31
C VAL A 14 -11.12 3.26 -0.92
N ALA A 15 -10.83 2.01 -0.51
CA ALA A 15 -11.56 0.83 -0.95
C ALA A 15 -13.05 0.92 -0.59
N GLN A 16 -13.40 1.42 0.61
CA GLN A 16 -14.78 1.66 1.01
C GLN A 16 -15.49 2.66 0.09
N GLN A 17 -14.84 3.78 -0.25
CA GLN A 17 -15.40 4.77 -1.19
C GLN A 17 -15.63 4.19 -2.58
N ILE A 18 -14.66 3.42 -3.10
CA ILE A 18 -14.79 2.71 -4.38
C ILE A 18 -15.99 1.74 -4.31
N ALA A 19 -16.06 0.88 -3.29
CA ALA A 19 -17.12 -0.11 -3.12
C ALA A 19 -18.52 0.51 -2.96
N ALA A 20 -18.59 1.72 -2.38
CA ALA A 20 -19.82 2.50 -2.23
C ALA A 20 -20.33 3.12 -3.54
N GLY A 21 -19.55 3.08 -4.62
CA GLY A 21 -19.97 3.56 -5.93
C GLY A 21 -19.18 4.75 -6.46
N ASP A 22 -18.14 5.23 -5.78
CA ASP A 22 -17.40 6.40 -6.28
C ASP A 22 -16.66 6.06 -7.59
N GLN A 23 -17.07 6.75 -8.67
CA GLN A 23 -16.53 6.62 -10.02
C GLN A 23 -15.40 7.63 -10.30
N ARG A 24 -15.19 8.63 -9.42
CA ARG A 24 -14.17 9.68 -9.60
C ARG A 24 -12.79 9.21 -9.20
N ILE A 25 -12.69 8.22 -8.31
CA ILE A 25 -11.43 7.61 -7.91
C ILE A 25 -10.98 6.63 -9.00
N THR A 26 -9.94 7.01 -9.73
CA THR A 26 -9.38 6.24 -10.85
C THR A 26 -8.20 5.36 -10.45
N GLY A 27 -7.52 5.67 -9.35
CA GLY A 27 -6.37 4.92 -8.86
C GLY A 27 -5.82 5.46 -7.55
N LEU A 28 -4.80 4.79 -7.04
CA LEU A 28 -4.04 5.16 -5.84
C LEU A 28 -2.58 4.72 -6.00
N MET A 29 -1.71 5.25 -5.15
CA MET A 29 -0.28 4.93 -5.11
C MET A 29 0.07 4.34 -3.75
N ILE A 30 0.85 3.25 -3.73
CA ILE A 30 1.34 2.57 -2.53
C ILE A 30 2.86 2.45 -2.63
N GLU A 31 3.56 2.84 -1.57
CA GLU A 31 4.98 2.57 -1.38
C GLU A 31 5.16 1.20 -0.69
N SER A 32 5.57 0.21 -1.49
CA SER A 32 5.74 -1.18 -1.09
C SER A 32 7.13 -1.69 -1.46
N HIS A 33 7.67 -2.59 -0.63
CA HIS A 33 8.90 -3.32 -0.91
C HIS A 33 8.81 -4.75 -0.32
N LEU A 34 9.78 -5.61 -0.59
CA LEU A 34 9.79 -6.99 -0.07
C LEU A 34 9.63 -7.03 1.46
N GLN A 35 10.41 -6.21 2.17
CA GLN A 35 10.38 -6.04 3.63
C GLN A 35 9.91 -4.62 3.97
N GLU A 36 9.30 -4.46 5.15
CA GLU A 36 8.79 -3.16 5.58
C GLU A 36 9.89 -2.20 6.06
N GLY A 37 9.53 -0.93 6.19
CA GLY A 37 10.38 0.10 6.76
C GLY A 37 11.36 0.71 5.75
N ARG A 38 12.42 1.31 6.30
CA ARG A 38 13.55 1.88 5.56
C ARG A 38 14.87 1.58 6.28
N GLN A 39 15.97 1.70 5.55
CA GLN A 39 17.33 1.64 6.08
C GLN A 39 18.15 2.85 5.60
N ASP A 40 19.15 3.23 6.37
CA ASP A 40 20.14 4.24 5.96
C ASP A 40 21.32 3.57 5.25
N ILE A 41 21.95 4.30 4.31
CA ILE A 41 23.20 3.85 3.69
C ILE A 41 24.35 4.21 4.62
N VAL A 42 24.95 3.20 5.24
CA VAL A 42 26.09 3.37 6.15
C VAL A 42 27.34 2.74 5.53
N THR A 43 28.42 3.50 5.40
CA THR A 43 29.67 3.04 4.81
C THR A 43 30.21 1.80 5.53
N GLY A 44 30.55 0.76 4.78
CA GLY A 44 31.07 -0.50 5.31
C GLY A 44 30.00 -1.46 5.88
N GLN A 45 28.73 -1.06 5.91
CA GLN A 45 27.62 -1.94 6.27
C GLN A 45 26.88 -2.42 5.02
N PRO A 46 26.67 -3.74 4.84
CA PRO A 46 25.87 -4.25 3.74
C PRO A 46 24.39 -3.88 3.95
N LEU A 47 23.70 -3.55 2.86
CA LEU A 47 22.25 -3.26 2.90
C LEU A 47 21.45 -4.54 3.16
N ALA A 48 20.41 -4.44 3.97
CA ALA A 48 19.40 -5.48 4.12
C ALA A 48 18.68 -5.68 2.78
N PRO A 49 18.67 -6.89 2.20
CA PRO A 49 17.96 -7.15 0.96
C PRO A 49 16.47 -6.88 1.13
N GLY A 50 15.89 -6.14 0.19
CA GLY A 50 14.45 -5.94 0.20
C GLY A 50 13.92 -4.85 1.14
N VAL A 51 14.77 -3.99 1.71
CA VAL A 51 14.36 -2.83 2.53
C VAL A 51 14.69 -1.52 1.79
N SER A 52 13.74 -0.58 1.73
CA SER A 52 13.91 0.72 1.05
C SER A 52 15.05 1.55 1.66
N VAL A 53 15.80 2.28 0.84
CA VAL A 53 16.82 3.26 1.29
C VAL A 53 16.28 4.70 1.35
N THR A 54 15.02 4.90 0.96
CA THR A 54 14.37 6.22 0.86
C THR A 54 13.22 6.32 1.88
N ASP A 55 12.00 6.55 1.42
CA ASP A 55 10.80 6.51 2.25
C ASP A 55 10.50 5.07 2.69
N ALA A 56 9.87 4.93 3.86
CA ALA A 56 9.56 3.63 4.44
C ALA A 56 8.37 2.99 3.72
N CYS A 57 8.52 1.72 3.34
CA CYS A 57 7.49 0.97 2.60
C CYS A 57 6.72 0.02 3.50
N ILE A 58 5.51 -0.40 3.10
CA ILE A 58 4.90 -1.63 3.62
C ILE A 58 5.57 -2.86 2.98
N SER A 59 5.57 -3.99 3.69
CA SER A 59 6.11 -5.26 3.17
C SER A 59 5.21 -5.88 2.10
N MET A 60 5.75 -6.86 1.36
CA MET A 60 4.95 -7.66 0.42
C MET A 60 3.82 -8.42 1.11
N ALA A 61 4.07 -8.93 2.33
CA ALA A 61 3.07 -9.62 3.14
C ALA A 61 1.89 -8.70 3.51
N GLN A 62 2.14 -7.41 3.74
CA GLN A 62 1.09 -6.41 3.97
C GLN A 62 0.45 -5.92 2.66
N THR A 63 1.18 -5.97 1.55
CA THR A 63 0.73 -5.48 0.23
C THR A 63 -0.33 -6.38 -0.39
N ILE A 64 -0.17 -7.69 -0.27
CA ILE A 64 -1.11 -8.65 -0.86
C ILE A 64 -2.55 -8.43 -0.36
N PRO A 65 -2.83 -8.39 0.97
CA PRO A 65 -4.19 -8.12 1.46
C PRO A 65 -4.74 -6.77 0.99
N VAL A 66 -3.90 -5.72 0.95
CA VAL A 66 -4.33 -4.40 0.46
C VAL A 66 -4.79 -4.47 -1.00
N LEU A 67 -4.05 -5.18 -1.86
CA LEU A 67 -4.44 -5.34 -3.27
C LEU A 67 -5.70 -6.21 -3.43
N GLU A 68 -5.84 -7.25 -2.60
CA GLU A 68 -7.03 -8.11 -2.60
C GLU A 68 -8.30 -7.33 -2.20
N ASP A 69 -8.22 -6.50 -1.17
CA ASP A 69 -9.30 -5.64 -0.69
C ASP A 69 -9.71 -4.61 -1.74
N LEU A 70 -8.73 -3.96 -2.38
CA LEU A 70 -8.97 -3.01 -3.47
C LEU A 70 -9.63 -3.69 -4.68
N ALA A 71 -9.18 -4.90 -5.03
CA ALA A 71 -9.78 -5.68 -6.09
C ALA A 71 -11.24 -6.07 -5.74
N ALA A 72 -11.51 -6.42 -4.48
CA ALA A 72 -12.86 -6.69 -4.01
C ALA A 72 -13.77 -5.46 -4.09
N ALA A 73 -13.27 -4.28 -3.68
CA ALA A 73 -13.99 -3.02 -3.79
C ALA A 73 -14.35 -2.66 -5.24
N VAL A 74 -13.42 -2.83 -6.17
CA VAL A 74 -13.68 -2.61 -7.61
C VAL A 74 -14.75 -3.57 -8.13
N ARG A 75 -14.70 -4.85 -7.76
CA ARG A 75 -15.75 -5.83 -8.12
C ARG A 75 -17.11 -5.42 -7.56
N ALA A 76 -17.17 -5.03 -6.28
CA ALA A 76 -18.40 -4.57 -5.64
C ALA A 76 -19.00 -3.34 -6.35
N ARG A 77 -18.17 -2.36 -6.72
CA ARG A 77 -18.61 -1.19 -7.50
C ARG A 77 -19.22 -1.58 -8.85
N ARG A 78 -18.58 -2.51 -9.57
CA ARG A 78 -19.05 -2.98 -10.88
C ARG A 78 -20.37 -3.72 -10.81
N ALA A 79 -20.64 -4.44 -9.72
CA ALA A 79 -21.90 -5.17 -9.54
C ALA A 79 -23.12 -4.25 -9.22
N ARG A 80 -22.87 -2.97 -8.88
CA ARG A 80 -23.92 -1.98 -8.60
C ARG A 80 -24.41 -1.22 -9.84
N GLY A 81 -23.63 -1.23 -10.92
CA GLY A 81 -23.96 -0.59 -12.20
C GLY A 81 -24.39 -1.63 -13.22
#